data_AF-A0A8J3RHD3-F1
#
_entry.id   AF-A0A8J3RHD3-F1
#
_cell.length_a   1.000
_cell.length_b   1.000
_cell.length_c   1.000
_cell.angle_alpha   90.00
_cell.angle_beta   90.00
_cell.angle_gamma   90.00
#
_symmetry.space_group_name_H-M   'P 1'
#
loop_
_entity.id
_entity.type
_entity.pdbx_description
1 polymer ?
#
loop_
_entity_poly.entity_id
_entity_poly.type
_entity_poly.pdbx_seq_one_letter_code
_entity_poly.pdbx_strand_id
1 'polypeptide(L)'
;MSARRISVRLRLTLVYGSLFFAAGAILVLVNYFFVERVISQTVLAAKPGTVFGTGGPVIRIPADAGTVRAVAMTKEMYRENIMTSMFQWSLAAVVIVGCVGLAIGWIVARRVLAPLHRMTETARRLSESTLHRRIALDGPHDELRELADTFDSMLERLGRAFDSQRRFVANASHELRTPLAIDRALLQVSMTDPELPRPVRRVGAELLESNTRQRRLIEGLLLLAQSERELTDRRPADLAELAGSALTSVPEAAADLCPAPVEGDPVLLERMIGNLLDNAVKYNDERGLVVLRTGRDRWGSLVTVENTGRVVPAGRVDDLFEPFRRLDRDRTGSAGGAGLGLSIVRAIALAHRGSAEARPRPDGGLVVTVRLPPAPVP
;
A
#
# COMPACT_ATOMS: atom_id res chain seq x y z
N MET A 1 -16.81 -7.86 -16.50
CA MET A 1 -15.78 -8.60 -17.28
C MET A 1 -14.52 -7.74 -17.37
N SER A 2 -13.51 -8.07 -16.57
CA SER A 2 -12.26 -7.29 -16.49
C SER A 2 -11.40 -7.58 -17.71
N ALA A 3 -11.20 -6.58 -18.57
CA ALA A 3 -10.25 -6.68 -19.67
C ALA A 3 -8.86 -6.99 -19.10
N ARG A 4 -8.34 -8.20 -19.35
CA ARG A 4 -6.98 -8.60 -18.97
C ARG A 4 -6.01 -7.58 -19.57
N ARG A 5 -5.51 -6.66 -18.73
CA ARG A 5 -4.50 -5.69 -19.14
C ARG A 5 -3.23 -6.47 -19.48
N ILE A 6 -2.96 -6.58 -20.77
CA ILE A 6 -1.74 -7.18 -21.30
C ILE A 6 -0.53 -6.46 -20.70
N SER A 7 0.43 -7.20 -20.16
CA SER A 7 1.62 -6.60 -19.54
C SER A 7 2.43 -5.82 -20.60
N VAL A 8 3.05 -4.72 -20.20
CA VAL A 8 3.91 -3.91 -21.10
C VAL A 8 5.01 -4.77 -21.73
N ARG A 9 5.50 -5.79 -21.02
CA ARG A 9 6.42 -6.81 -21.52
C ARG A 9 5.85 -7.57 -22.71
N LEU A 10 4.66 -8.15 -22.57
CA LEU A 10 4.00 -8.89 -23.66
C LEU A 10 3.70 -7.96 -24.85
N ARG A 11 3.33 -6.71 -24.59
CA ARG A 11 3.05 -5.73 -25.66
C ARG A 11 4.31 -5.35 -26.44
N LEU A 12 5.42 -5.03 -25.76
CA LEU A 12 6.70 -4.76 -26.42
C LEU A 12 7.20 -5.98 -27.20
N THR A 13 7.20 -7.17 -26.59
CA THR A 13 7.68 -8.38 -27.27
C THR A 13 6.81 -8.73 -28.48
N LEU A 14 5.49 -8.57 -28.41
CA LEU A 14 4.61 -8.78 -29.56
C LEU A 14 4.85 -7.76 -30.67
N VAL A 15 5.08 -6.48 -30.34
CA VAL A 15 5.32 -5.42 -31.34
C VAL A 15 6.68 -5.58 -32.01
N TYR A 16 7.76 -5.77 -31.24
CA TYR A 16 9.08 -5.98 -31.83
C TYR A 16 9.19 -7.33 -32.53
N GLY A 17 8.54 -8.36 -31.99
CA GLY A 17 8.41 -9.67 -32.62
C GLY A 17 7.70 -9.61 -33.95
N SER A 18 6.52 -8.99 -34.00
CA SER A 18 5.75 -8.86 -35.25
C SER A 18 6.49 -8.03 -36.29
N LEU A 19 7.16 -6.94 -35.89
CA LEU A 19 7.99 -6.13 -36.77
C LEU A 19 9.16 -6.94 -37.34
N PHE A 20 9.81 -7.77 -36.51
CA PHE A 20 10.90 -8.64 -36.93
C PHE A 20 10.43 -9.69 -37.94
N PHE A 21 9.32 -10.38 -37.67
CA PHE A 21 8.76 -11.36 -38.61
C PHE A 21 8.28 -10.71 -39.90
N ALA A 22 7.70 -9.50 -39.83
CA ALA A 22 7.32 -8.74 -41.03
C ALA A 22 8.54 -8.38 -41.88
N ALA A 23 9.62 -7.87 -41.27
CA ALA A 23 10.87 -7.59 -41.97
C ALA A 23 11.51 -8.85 -42.56
N GLY A 24 11.49 -9.97 -41.83
CA GLY A 24 11.94 -11.28 -42.31
C GLY A 24 11.13 -11.79 -43.50
N ALA A 25 9.80 -11.66 -43.46
CA ALA A 25 8.92 -12.03 -44.57
C ALA A 25 9.20 -11.18 -45.82
N ILE A 26 9.42 -9.88 -45.64
CA ILE A 26 9.82 -8.98 -46.74
C ILE A 26 11.17 -9.43 -47.33
N LEU A 27 12.15 -9.77 -46.48
CA LEU A 27 13.47 -10.24 -46.94
C LEU A 27 13.37 -11.53 -47.75
N VAL A 28 12.56 -12.51 -47.31
CA VAL A 28 12.33 -13.76 -48.05
C VAL A 28 11.67 -13.47 -49.39
N LEU A 29 10.67 -12.59 -49.42
CA LEU A 29 9.97 -12.21 -50.65
C LEU A 29 10.92 -11.50 -51.64
N VAL A 30 11.75 -10.57 -51.15
CA VAL A 30 12.78 -9.91 -51.96
C VAL A 30 13.79 -10.91 -52.52
N ASN A 31 14.25 -11.86 -51.70
CA ASN A 31 15.21 -12.88 -52.13
C ASN A 31 14.59 -13.82 -53.18
N TYR A 32 13.34 -14.25 -52.98
CA TYR A 32 12.59 -15.04 -53.96
C TYR A 32 12.52 -14.33 -55.32
N PHE A 33 12.08 -13.06 -55.35
CA PHE A 33 12.01 -12.29 -56.59
C PHE A 33 13.38 -12.03 -57.22
N PHE A 34 14.42 -11.83 -56.41
CA PHE A 34 15.78 -11.64 -56.90
C PHE A 34 16.30 -12.90 -57.60
N VAL A 35 16.14 -14.07 -56.98
CA VAL A 35 16.59 -15.34 -57.55
C VAL A 35 15.74 -15.73 -58.76
N GLU A 36 14.44 -15.48 -58.74
CA GLU A 36 13.59 -15.63 -59.92
C GLU A 36 14.08 -14.78 -61.11
N ARG A 37 14.47 -13.53 -60.84
CA ARG A 37 15.01 -12.63 -61.85
C ARG A 37 16.38 -13.08 -62.35
N VAL A 38 17.27 -13.55 -61.47
CA VAL A 38 18.60 -14.05 -61.86
C VAL A 38 18.49 -15.34 -62.67
N ILE A 39 17.69 -16.32 -62.23
CA ILE A 39 17.50 -17.60 -62.94
C ILE A 39 16.84 -17.36 -64.31
N SER A 40 15.85 -16.47 -64.38
CA SER A 40 15.23 -16.11 -65.66
C SER A 40 16.17 -15.35 -66.60
N GLN A 41 17.21 -14.68 -66.09
CA GLN A 41 18.20 -14.02 -66.93
C GLN A 41 19.38 -14.94 -67.32
N THR A 42 19.80 -15.85 -66.45
CA THR A 42 21.01 -16.69 -66.66
C THR A 42 20.69 -18.08 -67.25
N VAL A 43 19.65 -18.77 -66.76
CA VAL A 43 19.31 -20.15 -67.20
C VAL A 43 18.50 -20.15 -68.51
N LEU A 44 17.71 -19.09 -68.77
CA LEU A 44 16.94 -18.94 -70.02
C LEU A 44 17.76 -18.34 -71.19
N ALA A 45 18.97 -17.85 -70.96
CA ALA A 45 19.84 -17.31 -72.02
C ALA A 45 20.45 -18.39 -72.93
N ALA A 46 20.54 -19.64 -72.47
CA ALA A 46 20.96 -20.77 -73.31
C ALA A 46 19.86 -21.15 -74.32
N LYS A 47 19.94 -20.60 -75.53
CA LYS A 47 19.07 -20.94 -76.68
C LYS A 47 19.60 -22.21 -77.39
N PRO A 48 18.73 -23.04 -77.99
CA PRO A 48 19.17 -24.08 -78.91
C PRO A 48 20.08 -23.48 -79.99
N GLY A 49 21.27 -24.04 -80.18
CA GLY A 49 22.31 -23.49 -81.06
C GLY A 49 23.33 -22.54 -80.42
N THR A 50 23.31 -22.35 -79.09
CA THR A 50 24.42 -21.67 -78.38
C THR A 50 25.67 -22.53 -78.36
N VAL A 51 26.78 -21.95 -78.84
CA VAL A 51 28.11 -22.57 -78.83
C VAL A 51 28.80 -22.20 -77.52
N PHE A 52 29.15 -23.20 -76.72
CA PHE A 52 30.03 -23.01 -75.56
C PHE A 52 31.46 -23.36 -75.95
N GLY A 53 32.37 -22.40 -75.80
CA GLY A 53 33.81 -22.64 -75.93
C GLY A 53 34.60 -21.39 -76.31
N THR A 54 35.27 -20.77 -75.34
CA THR A 54 36.48 -19.99 -75.61
C THR A 54 37.68 -20.90 -75.36
N GLY A 55 38.02 -21.74 -76.35
CA GLY A 55 39.28 -22.50 -76.37
C GLY A 55 39.22 -24.04 -76.29
N GLY A 56 38.06 -24.68 -76.44
CA GLY A 56 37.90 -26.16 -76.44
C GLY A 56 36.88 -26.66 -77.47
N PRO A 57 36.69 -27.99 -77.62
CA PRO A 57 35.81 -28.56 -78.65
C PRO A 57 34.39 -28.01 -78.55
N VAL A 58 33.91 -27.45 -79.66
CA VAL A 58 32.61 -26.81 -79.78
C VAL A 58 31.51 -27.86 -79.63
N ILE A 59 30.84 -27.87 -78.48
CA ILE A 59 29.63 -28.67 -78.28
C ILE A 59 28.46 -27.89 -78.90
N ARG A 60 28.01 -28.34 -80.07
CA ARG A 60 26.81 -27.80 -80.72
C ARG A 60 25.59 -28.58 -80.24
N ILE A 61 24.75 -27.95 -79.44
CA ILE A 61 23.46 -28.54 -79.04
C ILE A 61 22.58 -28.61 -80.30
N PRO A 62 22.17 -29.82 -80.75
CA PRO A 62 21.29 -29.93 -81.90
C PRO A 62 19.95 -29.23 -81.61
N ALA A 63 19.47 -28.45 -82.57
CA ALA A 63 18.25 -27.65 -82.45
C ALA A 63 17.00 -28.42 -82.93
N ASP A 64 17.01 -29.74 -82.79
CA ASP A 64 15.85 -30.58 -83.10
C ASP A 64 14.79 -30.46 -82.00
N ALA A 65 13.52 -30.67 -82.36
CA ALA A 65 12.39 -30.51 -81.45
C ALA A 65 12.50 -31.36 -80.17
N GLY A 66 13.18 -32.52 -80.24
CA GLY A 66 13.42 -33.39 -79.09
C GLY A 66 14.39 -32.77 -78.09
N THR A 67 15.53 -32.27 -78.56
CA THR A 67 16.54 -31.62 -77.71
C THR A 67 16.04 -30.29 -77.13
N VAL A 68 15.29 -29.49 -77.90
CA VAL A 68 14.65 -28.26 -77.38
C VAL A 68 13.68 -28.57 -76.25
N ARG A 69 12.86 -29.62 -76.40
CA ARG A 69 11.89 -30.04 -75.39
C ARG A 69 12.56 -30.63 -74.15
N ALA A 70 13.61 -31.43 -74.32
CA ALA A 70 14.40 -31.98 -73.21
C ALA A 70 15.10 -30.87 -72.42
N VAL A 71 15.69 -29.87 -73.09
CA VAL A 71 16.30 -28.70 -72.43
C VAL A 71 15.24 -27.86 -71.70
N ALA A 72 14.07 -27.65 -72.28
CA ALA A 72 12.96 -26.94 -71.62
C ALA A 72 12.47 -27.66 -70.36
N MET A 73 12.23 -28.98 -70.44
CA MET A 73 11.81 -29.80 -69.29
C MET A 73 12.87 -29.83 -68.18
N THR A 74 14.15 -29.95 -68.55
CA THR A 74 15.25 -29.94 -67.57
C THR A 74 15.34 -28.58 -66.88
N LYS A 75 15.17 -27.47 -67.62
CA LYS A 75 15.12 -26.11 -67.04
C LYS A 75 13.95 -25.92 -66.08
N GLU A 76 12.75 -26.39 -66.42
CA GLU A 76 11.59 -26.31 -65.53
C GLU A 76 11.81 -27.12 -64.26
N MET A 77 12.31 -28.36 -64.35
CA MET A 77 12.63 -29.17 -63.18
C MET A 77 13.70 -28.55 -62.26
N TYR A 78 14.78 -28.00 -62.83
CA TYR A 78 15.79 -27.30 -62.01
C TYR A 78 15.22 -26.01 -61.39
N ARG A 79 14.38 -25.26 -62.12
CA ARG A 79 13.72 -24.06 -61.58
C ARG A 79 12.82 -24.42 -60.40
N GLU A 80 11.94 -25.40 -60.54
CA GLU A 80 11.03 -25.81 -59.46
C GLU A 80 11.78 -26.31 -58.22
N ASN A 81 12.79 -27.16 -58.40
CA ASN A 81 13.57 -27.70 -57.28
C ASN A 81 14.40 -26.61 -56.56
N ILE A 82 15.02 -25.70 -57.30
CA ILE A 82 15.80 -24.60 -56.71
C ILE A 82 14.87 -23.63 -55.99
N MET A 83 13.74 -23.23 -56.59
CA MET A 83 12.80 -22.30 -55.95
C MET A 83 12.18 -22.90 -54.69
N THR A 84 11.75 -24.15 -54.73
CA THR A 84 11.10 -24.81 -53.59
C THR A 84 12.08 -25.02 -52.43
N SER A 85 13.28 -25.52 -52.71
CA SER A 85 14.32 -25.73 -51.69
C SER A 85 14.75 -24.41 -51.08
N MET A 86 14.97 -23.38 -51.90
CA MET A 86 15.42 -22.09 -51.42
C MET A 86 14.34 -21.38 -50.58
N PHE A 87 13.07 -21.48 -50.98
CA PHE A 87 11.96 -20.97 -50.19
C PHE A 87 11.89 -21.64 -48.80
N GLN A 88 12.01 -22.97 -48.74
CA GLN A 88 12.00 -23.72 -47.49
C GLN A 88 13.17 -23.33 -46.57
N TRP A 89 14.39 -23.26 -47.09
CA TRP A 89 15.56 -22.84 -46.30
C TRP A 89 15.48 -21.38 -45.86
N SER A 90 14.98 -20.48 -46.70
CA SER A 90 14.78 -19.07 -46.35
C SER A 90 13.72 -18.90 -45.27
N LEU A 91 12.60 -19.64 -45.39
CA LEU A 91 11.54 -19.66 -44.38
C LEU A 91 12.05 -20.22 -43.05
N ALA A 92 12.77 -21.33 -43.07
CA ALA A 92 13.37 -21.92 -41.88
C ALA A 92 14.36 -20.95 -41.20
N ALA A 93 15.19 -20.26 -41.97
CA ALA A 93 16.10 -19.25 -41.45
C ALA A 93 15.35 -18.09 -40.76
N VAL A 94 14.29 -17.55 -41.38
CA VAL A 94 13.48 -16.48 -40.77
C VAL A 94 12.80 -16.94 -39.49
N VAL A 95 12.25 -18.17 -39.47
CA VAL A 95 11.61 -18.71 -38.26
C VAL A 95 12.63 -18.85 -37.13
N ILE A 96 13.81 -19.42 -37.39
CA ILE A 96 14.85 -19.61 -36.38
C ILE A 96 15.32 -18.26 -35.85
N VAL A 97 15.70 -17.33 -36.71
CA VAL A 97 16.18 -16.01 -36.29
C VAL A 97 15.08 -15.22 -35.58
N GLY A 98 13.82 -15.35 -36.01
CA GLY A 98 12.66 -14.73 -35.36
C GLY A 98 12.41 -15.26 -33.95
N CYS A 99 12.50 -16.58 -33.75
CA CYS A 99 12.41 -17.18 -32.43
C CYS A 99 13.55 -16.71 -31.51
N VAL A 100 14.78 -16.63 -32.02
CA VAL A 100 15.94 -16.13 -31.25
C VAL A 100 15.76 -14.64 -30.90
N GLY A 101 15.33 -13.82 -31.85
CA GLY A 101 15.05 -12.40 -31.63
C GLY A 101 13.96 -12.17 -30.58
N LEU A 102 12.87 -12.95 -30.63
CA LEU A 102 11.83 -12.95 -29.61
C LEU A 102 12.37 -13.32 -28.22
N ALA A 103 13.18 -14.37 -28.13
CA ALA A 103 13.75 -14.81 -26.86
C ALA A 103 14.67 -13.75 -26.25
N ILE A 104 15.58 -13.17 -27.06
CA ILE A 104 16.47 -12.09 -26.63
C ILE A 104 15.67 -10.85 -26.22
N GLY A 105 14.70 -10.44 -27.04
CA GLY A 105 13.84 -9.29 -26.75
C GLY A 105 13.04 -9.46 -25.45
N TRP A 106 12.53 -10.67 -25.19
CA TRP A 106 11.86 -10.99 -23.93
C TRP A 106 12.79 -10.89 -22.72
N ILE A 107 14.03 -11.39 -22.83
CA ILE A 107 15.03 -11.33 -21.76
C ILE A 107 15.42 -9.87 -21.46
N VAL A 108 15.68 -9.07 -22.49
CA VAL A 108 16.03 -7.65 -22.36
C VAL A 108 14.87 -6.87 -21.73
N ALA A 109 13.65 -7.04 -22.25
CA ALA A 109 12.47 -6.39 -21.68
C ALA A 109 12.26 -6.79 -20.20
N ARG A 110 12.47 -8.05 -19.85
CA ARG A 110 12.38 -8.51 -18.46
C ARG A 110 13.40 -7.80 -17.57
N ARG A 111 14.63 -7.61 -18.03
CA ARG A 111 15.70 -6.97 -17.27
C ARG A 111 15.47 -5.47 -17.10
N VAL A 112 15.09 -4.77 -18.18
CA VAL A 112 14.85 -3.30 -18.18
C VAL A 112 13.61 -2.92 -17.37
N LEU A 113 12.53 -3.74 -17.42
CA LEU A 113 11.29 -3.48 -16.69
C LEU A 113 11.28 -4.05 -15.25
N ALA A 114 12.33 -4.75 -14.80
CA ALA A 114 12.38 -5.27 -13.45
C ALA A 114 12.48 -4.17 -12.36
N PRO A 115 13.35 -3.14 -12.51
CA PRO A 115 13.45 -2.03 -11.57
C PRO A 115 12.12 -1.31 -11.32
N LEU A 116 11.36 -1.03 -12.38
CA LEU A 116 10.06 -0.35 -12.28
C LEU A 116 9.05 -1.12 -11.41
N HIS A 117 9.10 -2.46 -11.44
CA HIS A 117 8.24 -3.27 -10.60
C HIS A 117 8.64 -3.18 -9.13
N ARG A 118 9.96 -3.20 -8.85
CA ARG A 118 10.49 -2.99 -7.48
C ARG A 118 10.09 -1.63 -6.93
N MET A 119 10.24 -0.57 -7.74
CA MET A 119 9.82 0.79 -7.37
C MET A 119 8.32 0.86 -7.05
N THR A 120 7.48 0.29 -7.91
CA THR A 120 6.02 0.27 -7.70
C THR A 120 5.63 -0.53 -6.47
N GLU A 121 6.32 -1.64 -6.20
CA GLU A 121 6.08 -2.46 -5.03
C GLU A 121 6.51 -1.76 -3.74
N THR A 122 7.69 -1.12 -3.73
CA THR A 122 8.13 -0.26 -2.62
C THR A 122 7.12 0.86 -2.40
N ALA A 123 6.66 1.51 -3.48
CA ALA A 123 5.66 2.58 -3.41
C ALA A 123 4.33 2.11 -2.81
N ARG A 124 3.86 0.90 -3.16
CA ARG A 124 2.64 0.30 -2.61
C ARG A 124 2.77 -0.15 -1.15
N ARG A 125 4.00 -0.43 -0.70
CA ARG A 125 4.31 -0.85 0.67
C ARG A 125 4.75 0.31 1.55
N LEU A 126 4.69 1.55 1.06
CA LEU A 126 5.03 2.74 1.84
C LEU A 126 4.08 2.93 3.01
N SER A 127 4.67 2.95 4.19
CA SER A 127 4.11 3.30 5.49
C SER A 127 5.16 4.09 6.26
N GLU A 128 4.77 4.86 7.28
CA GLU A 128 5.69 5.67 8.11
C GLU A 128 6.89 4.84 8.61
N SER A 129 6.68 3.56 8.97
CA SER A 129 7.74 2.66 9.42
C SER A 129 8.71 2.22 8.33
N THR A 130 8.34 2.28 7.05
CA THR A 130 9.16 1.79 5.92
C THR A 130 9.83 2.89 5.12
N LEU A 131 9.62 4.15 5.49
CA LEU A 131 10.17 5.31 4.77
C LEU A 131 11.70 5.38 4.76
N HIS A 132 12.36 4.69 5.68
CA HIS A 132 13.82 4.55 5.69
C HIS A 132 14.35 3.63 4.59
N ARG A 133 13.46 2.87 3.92
CA ARG A 133 13.84 1.93 2.86
C ARG A 133 14.00 2.68 1.54
N ARG A 134 15.23 2.72 1.06
CA ARG A 134 15.58 3.27 -0.26
C ARG A 134 15.39 2.22 -1.35
N ILE A 135 15.10 2.66 -2.56
CA ILE A 135 15.13 1.81 -3.75
C ILE A 135 16.58 1.42 -4.06
N ALA A 136 17.53 2.36 -3.90
CA ALA A 136 18.97 2.15 -4.06
C ALA A 136 19.29 1.33 -5.32
N LEU A 137 18.87 1.85 -6.47
CA LEU A 137 19.03 1.12 -7.73
C LEU A 137 20.51 1.15 -8.16
N ASP A 138 21.17 0.00 -8.08
CA ASP A 138 22.51 -0.20 -8.61
C ASP A 138 22.49 -0.23 -10.15
N GLY A 139 23.38 0.51 -10.81
CA GLY A 139 23.52 0.45 -12.26
C GLY A 139 24.14 1.69 -12.91
N PRO A 140 24.18 1.70 -14.26
CA PRO A 140 24.59 2.85 -15.06
C PRO A 140 23.74 4.08 -14.74
N HIS A 141 24.26 5.28 -15.01
CA HIS A 141 23.48 6.53 -14.91
C HIS A 141 22.54 6.66 -16.11
N ASP A 142 21.44 5.90 -16.09
CA ASP A 142 20.36 5.95 -17.07
C ASP A 142 19.09 6.59 -16.49
N GLU A 143 18.06 6.77 -17.32
CA GLU A 143 16.79 7.41 -16.94
C GLU A 143 16.07 6.64 -15.82
N LEU A 144 16.31 5.32 -15.72
CA LEU A 144 15.74 4.51 -14.65
C LEU A 144 16.43 4.77 -13.31
N ARG A 145 17.76 4.96 -13.32
CA ARG A 145 18.51 5.33 -12.12
C ARG A 145 18.18 6.76 -11.67
N GLU A 146 18.07 7.71 -12.59
CA GLU A 146 17.62 9.08 -12.27
C GLU A 146 16.23 9.11 -11.62
N LEU A 147 15.29 8.28 -12.13
CA LEU A 147 13.98 8.12 -11.52
C LEU A 147 14.06 7.49 -10.12
N ALA A 148 14.95 6.50 -9.92
CA ALA A 148 15.19 5.90 -8.61
C ALA A 148 15.68 6.94 -7.59
N ASP A 149 16.68 7.73 -7.98
CA ASP A 149 17.30 8.76 -7.13
C ASP A 149 16.28 9.86 -6.79
N THR A 150 15.43 10.24 -7.75
CA THR A 150 14.34 11.20 -7.52
C THR A 150 13.32 10.68 -6.52
N PHE A 151 12.96 9.40 -6.62
CA PHE A 151 12.05 8.76 -5.68
C PHE A 151 12.68 8.65 -4.28
N ASP A 152 13.95 8.26 -4.18
CA ASP A 152 14.68 8.20 -2.92
C ASP A 152 14.78 9.58 -2.24
N SER A 153 15.01 10.65 -3.01
CA SER A 153 14.97 12.03 -2.50
C SER A 153 13.58 12.44 -2.00
N MET A 154 12.52 12.04 -2.69
CA MET A 154 11.14 12.26 -2.24
C MET A 154 10.87 11.53 -0.91
N LEU A 155 11.28 10.26 -0.79
CA LEU A 155 11.17 9.49 0.44
C LEU A 155 11.92 10.13 1.59
N GLU A 156 13.14 10.63 1.33
CA GLU A 156 13.94 11.29 2.35
C GLU A 156 13.29 12.59 2.84
N ARG A 157 12.76 13.41 1.92
CA ARG A 157 12.02 14.63 2.27
C ARG A 157 10.78 14.33 3.09
N LEU A 158 10.05 13.27 2.73
CA LEU A 158 8.87 12.82 3.47
C LEU A 158 9.25 12.31 4.87
N GLY A 159 10.35 11.56 4.99
CA GLY A 159 10.87 11.08 6.27
C GLY A 159 11.25 12.22 7.20
N ARG A 160 11.99 13.22 6.68
CA ARG A 160 12.33 14.44 7.42
C ARG A 160 11.09 15.22 7.87
N ALA A 161 10.04 15.27 7.06
CA ALA A 161 8.78 15.93 7.42
C ALA A 161 8.07 15.20 8.58
N PHE A 162 7.97 13.88 8.54
CA PHE A 162 7.37 13.09 9.62
C PHE A 162 8.19 13.17 10.93
N ASP A 163 9.52 13.12 10.84
CA ASP A 163 10.42 13.28 12.00
C ASP A 163 10.31 14.67 12.64
N SER A 164 10.18 15.70 11.81
CA SER A 164 9.92 17.07 12.27
C SER A 164 8.57 17.16 12.98
N GLN A 165 7.52 16.61 12.38
CA GLN A 165 6.19 16.54 13.01
C GLN A 165 6.22 15.77 14.33
N ARG A 166 7.00 14.68 14.43
CA ARG A 166 7.16 13.89 15.68
C ARG A 166 7.77 14.73 16.79
N ARG A 167 8.89 15.39 16.51
CA ARG A 167 9.58 16.27 17.46
C ARG A 167 8.70 17.46 17.85
N PHE A 168 7.97 18.05 16.90
CA PHE A 168 7.04 19.12 17.18
C PHE A 168 5.93 18.70 18.16
N VAL A 169 5.26 17.57 17.92
CA VAL A 169 4.20 17.07 18.82
C VAL A 169 4.77 16.72 20.20
N ALA A 170 5.92 16.08 20.28
CA ALA A 170 6.57 15.75 21.55
C ALA A 170 6.95 17.03 22.33
N ASN A 171 7.60 17.99 21.68
CA ASN A 171 8.00 19.25 22.32
C ASN A 171 6.76 20.07 22.73
N ALA A 172 5.76 20.21 21.86
CA ALA A 172 4.51 20.89 22.19
C ALA A 172 3.81 20.25 23.40
N SER A 173 3.90 18.92 23.55
CA SER A 173 3.35 18.22 24.72
C SER A 173 3.98 18.67 26.03
N HIS A 174 5.30 18.79 26.06
CA HIS A 174 6.02 19.22 27.25
C HIS A 174 5.85 20.73 27.51
N GLU A 175 6.00 21.56 26.48
CA GLU A 175 5.91 23.01 26.58
C GLU A 175 4.51 23.50 26.97
N LEU A 176 3.43 22.78 26.60
CA LEU A 176 2.07 23.13 27.02
C LEU A 176 1.68 22.57 28.41
N ARG A 177 2.27 21.44 28.83
CA ARG A 177 1.95 20.82 30.13
C ARG A 177 2.49 21.64 31.30
N THR A 178 3.70 22.17 31.16
CA THR A 178 4.38 22.95 32.20
C THR A 178 3.59 24.19 32.65
N PRO A 179 3.18 25.12 31.76
CA PRO A 179 2.43 26.31 32.17
C PRO A 179 1.08 25.95 32.80
N LEU A 180 0.36 24.95 32.27
CA LEU A 180 -0.90 24.49 32.86
C LEU A 180 -0.72 23.92 34.27
N ALA A 181 0.38 23.21 34.53
CA ALA A 181 0.70 22.68 35.85
C ALA A 181 1.06 23.80 36.83
N ILE A 182 1.80 24.83 36.39
CA ILE A 182 2.12 26.02 37.18
C ILE A 182 0.84 26.79 37.52
N ASP A 183 -0.01 27.08 36.52
CA ASP A 183 -1.30 27.75 36.73
C ASP A 183 -2.16 27.01 37.74
N ARG A 184 -2.23 25.67 37.63
CA ARG A 184 -2.95 24.84 38.58
C ARG A 184 -2.38 24.95 39.99
N ALA A 185 -1.06 24.85 40.14
CA ALA A 185 -0.40 24.93 41.44
C ALA A 185 -0.64 26.29 42.09
N LEU A 186 -0.51 27.38 41.33
CA LEU A 186 -0.81 28.74 41.80
C LEU A 186 -2.26 28.87 42.24
N LEU A 187 -3.21 28.40 41.42
CA LEU A 187 -4.63 28.41 41.77
C LEU A 187 -4.91 27.57 43.03
N GLN A 188 -4.31 26.38 43.16
CA GLN A 188 -4.48 25.53 44.34
C GLN A 188 -3.94 26.19 45.61
N VAL A 189 -2.74 26.79 45.54
CA VAL A 189 -2.11 27.50 46.67
C VAL A 189 -2.94 28.72 47.06
N SER A 190 -3.40 29.52 46.09
CA SER A 190 -4.27 30.66 46.38
C SER A 190 -5.57 30.22 47.05
N MET A 191 -6.14 29.08 46.65
CA MET A 191 -7.41 28.56 47.17
C MET A 191 -7.34 27.97 48.59
N THR A 192 -6.14 27.78 49.14
CA THR A 192 -5.93 27.25 50.51
C THR A 192 -6.25 28.26 51.61
N ASP A 193 -6.35 29.56 51.29
CA ASP A 193 -6.63 30.60 52.27
C ASP A 193 -8.08 30.49 52.83
N PRO A 194 -8.25 30.29 54.15
CA PRO A 194 -9.56 30.18 54.77
C PRO A 194 -10.35 31.50 54.78
N GLU A 195 -9.69 32.66 54.70
CA GLU A 195 -10.35 33.98 54.71
C GLU A 195 -10.82 34.46 53.33
N LEU A 196 -10.56 33.68 52.27
CA LEU A 196 -10.99 33.98 50.91
C LEU A 196 -12.52 34.25 50.82
N PRO A 197 -12.93 35.41 50.28
CA PRO A 197 -14.34 35.72 50.05
C PRO A 197 -15.03 34.65 49.19
N ARG A 198 -16.29 34.31 49.54
CA ARG A 198 -17.08 33.29 48.82
C ARG A 198 -17.12 33.48 47.28
N PRO A 199 -17.27 34.70 46.73
CA PRO A 199 -17.24 34.90 45.28
C PRO A 199 -15.90 34.52 44.65
N VAL A 200 -14.78 34.85 45.29
CA VAL A 200 -13.43 34.54 44.81
C VAL A 200 -13.18 33.04 44.84
N ARG A 201 -13.61 32.36 45.93
CA ARG A 201 -13.53 30.90 46.06
C ARG A 201 -14.28 30.18 44.94
N ARG A 202 -15.46 30.69 44.56
CA ARG A 202 -16.22 30.15 43.42
C ARG A 202 -15.48 30.31 42.11
N VAL A 203 -14.96 31.51 41.81
CA VAL A 203 -14.19 31.77 40.59
C VAL A 203 -12.93 30.89 40.53
N GLY A 204 -12.21 30.74 41.64
CA GLY A 204 -11.03 29.87 41.69
C GLY A 204 -11.36 28.39 41.44
N ALA A 205 -12.49 27.90 41.96
CA ALA A 205 -12.97 26.55 41.65
C ALA A 205 -13.33 26.39 40.16
N GLU A 206 -14.02 27.37 39.56
CA GLU A 206 -14.34 27.39 38.12
C GLU A 206 -13.07 27.45 37.25
N LEU A 207 -12.05 28.22 37.65
CA LEU A 207 -10.75 28.28 36.97
C LEU A 207 -9.98 26.95 37.07
N LEU A 208 -9.98 26.28 38.22
CA LEU A 208 -9.37 24.96 38.40
C LEU A 208 -10.06 23.90 37.52
N GLU A 209 -11.38 23.96 37.40
CA GLU A 209 -12.14 23.09 36.49
C GLU A 209 -11.79 23.38 35.02
N SER A 210 -11.72 24.66 34.65
CA SER A 210 -11.34 25.11 33.31
C SER A 210 -9.92 24.67 32.92
N ASN A 211 -8.93 24.88 33.80
CA ASN A 211 -7.55 24.41 33.61
C ASN A 211 -7.49 22.88 33.45
N THR A 212 -8.25 22.15 34.27
CA THR A 212 -8.35 20.68 34.15
C THR A 212 -8.92 20.27 32.79
N ARG A 213 -9.91 20.99 32.28
CA ARG A 213 -10.52 20.75 30.97
C ARG A 213 -9.56 21.04 29.82
N GLN A 214 -8.84 22.16 29.88
CA GLN A 214 -7.81 22.54 28.90
C GLN A 214 -6.68 21.51 28.85
N ARG A 215 -6.20 21.06 30.02
CA ARG A 215 -5.18 20.01 30.12
C ARG A 215 -5.64 18.71 29.46
N ARG A 216 -6.85 18.24 29.77
CA ARG A 216 -7.41 17.02 29.15
C ARG A 216 -7.56 17.17 27.64
N LEU A 217 -7.96 18.35 27.15
CA LEU A 217 -8.09 18.63 25.72
C LEU A 217 -6.74 18.56 25.03
N ILE A 218 -5.73 19.26 25.55
CA ILE A 218 -4.38 19.31 24.98
C ILE A 218 -3.74 17.91 25.02
N GLU A 219 -3.78 17.22 26.17
CA GLU A 219 -3.30 15.84 26.28
C GLU A 219 -4.00 14.92 25.28
N GLY A 220 -5.31 15.06 25.10
CA GLY A 220 -6.07 14.27 24.13
C GLY A 220 -5.68 14.54 22.68
N LEU A 221 -5.45 15.81 22.31
CA LEU A 221 -5.00 16.19 20.96
C LEU A 221 -3.59 15.68 20.65
N LEU A 222 -2.68 15.81 21.62
CA LEU A 222 -1.31 15.35 21.48
C LEU A 222 -1.26 13.82 21.41
N LEU A 223 -2.08 13.14 22.20
CA LEU A 223 -2.22 11.69 22.15
C LEU A 223 -2.80 11.24 20.82
N LEU A 224 -3.80 11.94 20.28
CA LEU A 224 -4.34 11.67 18.94
C LEU A 224 -3.26 11.80 17.86
N ALA A 225 -2.50 12.91 17.88
CA ALA A 225 -1.40 13.15 16.94
C ALA A 225 -0.22 12.17 17.08
N GLN A 226 -0.07 11.52 18.24
CA GLN A 226 0.89 10.44 18.46
C GLN A 226 0.31 9.07 18.02
N SER A 227 -0.98 8.84 18.23
CA SER A 227 -1.65 7.56 18.00
C SER A 227 -2.09 7.34 16.55
N GLU A 228 -2.10 8.36 15.68
CA GLU A 228 -2.27 8.15 14.23
C GLU A 228 -1.05 7.49 13.56
N ARG A 229 0.00 7.19 14.33
CA ARG A 229 1.29 6.71 13.85
C ARG A 229 1.52 5.24 14.15
N GLU A 230 2.41 4.62 13.39
CA GLU A 230 2.80 3.23 13.61
C GLU A 230 3.76 3.11 14.80
N LEU A 231 3.47 2.20 15.73
CA LEU A 231 4.27 2.00 16.94
C LEU A 231 5.68 1.50 16.60
N THR A 232 6.70 2.22 17.10
CA THR A 232 8.11 1.87 16.88
C THR A 232 8.64 0.84 17.88
N ASP A 233 8.09 0.81 19.10
CA ASP A 233 8.45 -0.14 20.16
C ASP A 233 7.17 -0.87 20.59
N ARG A 234 7.13 -2.19 20.39
CA ARG A 234 6.01 -3.05 20.78
C ARG A 234 6.52 -4.02 21.81
N ARG A 235 5.86 -4.06 22.97
CA ARG A 235 6.20 -4.94 24.08
C ARG A 235 5.04 -5.89 24.35
N PRO A 236 5.32 -7.12 24.80
CA PRO A 236 4.28 -8.00 25.31
C PRO A 236 3.53 -7.33 26.46
N ALA A 237 2.21 -7.34 26.39
CA ALA A 237 1.30 -6.84 27.44
C ALA A 237 0.03 -7.69 27.48
N ASP A 238 -0.65 -7.75 28.63
CA ASP A 238 -1.98 -8.36 28.74
C ASP A 238 -3.03 -7.29 28.97
N LEU A 239 -4.06 -7.23 28.11
CA LEU A 239 -5.16 -6.30 28.28
C LEU A 239 -5.92 -6.54 29.60
N ALA A 240 -5.92 -7.78 30.13
CA ALA A 240 -6.55 -8.10 31.40
C ALA A 240 -5.85 -7.40 32.58
N GLU A 241 -4.50 -7.37 32.58
CA GLU A 241 -3.72 -6.69 33.61
C GLU A 241 -3.92 -5.17 33.54
N LEU A 242 -3.86 -4.60 32.33
CA LEU A 242 -4.08 -3.17 32.12
C LEU A 242 -5.53 -2.76 32.48
N ALA A 243 -6.51 -3.61 32.18
CA ALA A 243 -7.90 -3.43 32.56
C ALA A 243 -8.08 -3.45 34.09
N GLY A 244 -7.40 -4.37 34.78
CA GLY A 244 -7.39 -4.43 36.24
C GLY A 244 -6.87 -3.14 36.87
N SER A 245 -5.76 -2.61 36.37
CA SER A 245 -5.20 -1.33 36.84
C SER A 245 -6.17 -0.17 36.63
N ALA A 246 -6.78 -0.07 35.44
CA ALA A 246 -7.72 1.00 35.10
C ALA A 246 -9.01 0.98 35.94
N LEU A 247 -9.51 -0.21 36.33
CA LEU A 247 -10.69 -0.37 37.18
C LEU A 247 -10.53 0.24 38.57
N THR A 248 -9.30 0.41 39.07
CA THR A 248 -9.03 1.09 40.35
C THR A 248 -9.63 2.51 40.39
N SER A 249 -9.77 3.15 39.22
CA SER A 249 -10.37 4.49 39.08
C SER A 249 -11.90 4.46 39.00
N VAL A 250 -12.52 3.29 38.78
CA VAL A 250 -13.97 3.08 38.61
C VAL A 250 -14.40 1.80 39.35
N PRO A 251 -14.39 1.80 40.70
CA PRO A 251 -14.62 0.58 41.49
C PRO A 251 -16.04 0.01 41.37
N GLU A 252 -17.00 0.81 40.90
CA GLU A 252 -18.41 0.41 40.74
C GLU A 252 -18.66 -0.36 39.42
N ALA A 253 -17.68 -0.43 38.52
CA ALA A 253 -17.80 -1.17 37.28
C ALA A 253 -17.68 -2.68 37.52
N ALA A 254 -18.59 -3.46 36.94
CA ALA A 254 -18.46 -4.91 36.90
C ALA A 254 -17.34 -5.30 35.93
N ALA A 255 -16.58 -6.36 36.25
CA ALA A 255 -15.48 -6.80 35.40
C ALA A 255 -15.50 -8.32 35.17
N ASP A 256 -15.23 -8.71 33.93
CA ASP A 256 -14.98 -10.09 33.51
C ASP A 256 -13.66 -10.11 32.71
N LEU A 257 -12.55 -10.30 33.43
CA LEU A 257 -11.21 -10.15 32.89
C LEU A 257 -10.61 -11.52 32.55
N CYS A 258 -10.69 -11.92 31.27
CA CYS A 258 -9.96 -13.07 30.77
C CYS A 258 -8.63 -12.64 30.12
N PRO A 259 -7.56 -13.47 30.20
CA PRO A 259 -6.27 -13.17 29.59
C PRO A 259 -6.36 -12.87 28.09
N ALA A 260 -5.77 -11.75 27.69
CA ALA A 260 -5.85 -11.17 26.37
C ALA A 260 -4.48 -10.56 25.97
N PRO A 261 -3.45 -11.41 25.74
CA PRO A 261 -2.11 -10.97 25.38
C PRO A 261 -2.05 -10.26 24.03
N VAL A 262 -1.26 -9.19 23.97
CA VAL A 262 -1.02 -8.33 22.80
C VAL A 262 0.44 -7.88 22.73
N GLU A 263 0.89 -7.45 21.54
CA GLU A 263 2.14 -6.73 21.37
C GLU A 263 1.85 -5.26 21.05
N GLY A 264 2.23 -4.36 21.95
CA GLY A 264 1.86 -2.95 21.85
C GLY A 264 2.64 -2.04 22.79
N ASP A 265 2.22 -0.78 22.86
CA ASP A 265 2.70 0.17 23.86
C ASP A 265 1.76 0.10 25.08
N PRO A 266 2.22 -0.42 26.24
CA PRO A 266 1.38 -0.58 27.43
C PRO A 266 0.75 0.74 27.90
N VAL A 267 1.45 1.88 27.74
CA VAL A 267 0.97 3.18 28.19
C VAL A 267 -0.20 3.65 27.34
N LEU A 268 -0.12 3.46 26.02
CA LEU A 268 -1.21 3.78 25.11
C LEU A 268 -2.41 2.84 25.33
N LEU A 269 -2.16 1.54 25.53
CA LEU A 269 -3.21 0.56 25.80
C LEU A 269 -3.96 0.86 27.11
N GLU A 270 -3.24 1.19 28.19
CA GLU A 270 -3.84 1.62 29.45
C GLU A 270 -4.70 2.89 29.26
N ARG A 271 -4.18 3.86 28.51
CA ARG A 271 -4.92 5.09 28.19
C ARG A 271 -6.15 4.83 27.34
N MET A 272 -6.12 3.88 26.43
CA MET A 272 -7.27 3.45 25.64
C MET A 272 -8.37 2.89 26.55
N ILE A 273 -8.02 1.98 27.47
CA ILE A 273 -8.97 1.39 28.43
C ILE A 273 -9.54 2.48 29.36
N GLY A 274 -8.68 3.37 29.87
CA GLY A 274 -9.13 4.51 30.66
C GLY A 274 -10.14 5.40 29.93
N ASN A 275 -9.90 5.71 28.64
CA ASN A 275 -10.86 6.48 27.84
C ASN A 275 -12.18 5.73 27.60
N LEU A 276 -12.14 4.40 27.44
CA LEU A 276 -13.36 3.59 27.33
C LEU A 276 -14.19 3.65 28.62
N LEU A 277 -13.54 3.48 29.78
CA LEU A 277 -14.18 3.54 31.09
C LEU A 277 -14.71 4.94 31.41
N ASP A 278 -13.91 5.98 31.18
CA ASP A 278 -14.32 7.38 31.37
C ASP A 278 -15.56 7.71 30.52
N ASN A 279 -15.59 7.23 29.27
CA ASN A 279 -16.73 7.40 28.39
C ASN A 279 -17.95 6.65 28.90
N ALA A 280 -17.79 5.40 29.32
CA ALA A 280 -18.86 4.57 29.85
C ALA A 280 -19.50 5.20 31.09
N VAL A 281 -18.71 5.62 32.08
CA VAL A 281 -19.21 6.26 33.31
C VAL A 281 -19.91 7.58 33.01
N LYS A 282 -19.30 8.43 32.18
CA LYS A 282 -19.83 9.77 31.89
C LYS A 282 -21.19 9.75 31.19
N TYR A 283 -21.44 8.76 30.33
CA TYR A 283 -22.68 8.64 29.58
C TYR A 283 -23.61 7.55 30.15
N ASN A 284 -23.30 7.05 31.36
CA ASN A 284 -24.16 6.12 32.08
C ASN A 284 -25.34 6.83 32.75
N ASP A 285 -26.39 6.07 33.04
CA ASP A 285 -27.45 6.53 33.94
C ASP A 285 -26.97 6.48 35.41
N GLU A 286 -27.58 7.29 36.30
CA GLU A 286 -27.18 7.39 37.72
C GLU A 286 -27.23 6.05 38.49
N ARG A 287 -28.04 5.09 38.01
CA ARG A 287 -28.12 3.71 38.55
C ARG A 287 -27.84 2.66 37.48
N GLY A 288 -27.13 3.08 36.45
CA GLY A 288 -26.81 2.26 35.31
C GLY A 288 -25.65 1.30 35.59
N LEU A 289 -25.49 0.31 34.71
CA LEU A 289 -24.39 -0.65 34.78
C LEU A 289 -23.26 -0.23 33.84
N VAL A 290 -22.02 -0.35 34.31
CA VAL A 290 -20.80 -0.37 33.48
C VAL A 290 -20.16 -1.76 33.62
N VAL A 291 -19.85 -2.40 32.49
CA VAL A 291 -19.17 -3.70 32.45
C VAL A 291 -17.93 -3.63 31.57
N LEU A 292 -16.77 -4.00 32.13
CA LEU A 292 -15.52 -4.17 31.39
C LEU A 292 -15.26 -5.67 31.19
N ARG A 293 -15.02 -6.08 29.95
CA ARG A 293 -14.67 -7.46 29.61
C ARG A 293 -13.38 -7.50 28.79
N THR A 294 -12.49 -8.43 29.11
CA THR A 294 -11.33 -8.76 28.26
C THR A 294 -11.40 -10.21 27.84
N GLY A 295 -10.84 -10.54 26.68
CA GLY A 295 -10.81 -11.92 26.21
C GLY A 295 -10.16 -12.06 24.85
N ARG A 296 -10.39 -13.20 24.20
CA ARG A 296 -9.86 -13.51 22.88
C ARG A 296 -10.93 -14.15 21.99
N ASP A 297 -10.90 -13.82 20.71
CA ASP A 297 -11.63 -14.53 19.66
C ASP A 297 -10.67 -15.08 18.60
N ARG A 298 -11.20 -15.65 17.52
CA ARG A 298 -10.41 -16.18 16.40
C ARG A 298 -9.61 -15.13 15.64
N TRP A 299 -9.86 -13.84 15.88
CA TRP A 299 -9.26 -12.71 15.17
C TRP A 299 -8.27 -11.93 16.03
N GLY A 300 -8.29 -12.12 17.35
CA GLY A 300 -7.29 -11.55 18.26
C GLY A 300 -7.78 -11.34 19.68
N SER A 301 -7.11 -10.43 20.38
CA SER A 301 -7.40 -10.03 21.75
C SER A 301 -8.40 -8.87 21.78
N LEU A 302 -9.30 -8.88 22.76
CA LEU A 302 -10.49 -8.04 22.82
C LEU A 302 -10.54 -7.31 24.15
N VAL A 303 -10.96 -6.05 24.11
CA VAL A 303 -11.50 -5.34 25.27
C VAL A 303 -12.84 -4.72 24.91
N THR A 304 -13.85 -5.01 25.72
CA THR A 304 -15.22 -4.54 25.53
C THR A 304 -15.66 -3.78 26.76
N VAL A 305 -16.14 -2.55 26.57
CA VAL A 305 -16.81 -1.77 27.62
C VAL A 305 -18.27 -1.57 27.23
N GLU A 306 -19.16 -1.99 28.12
CA GLU A 306 -20.60 -1.86 27.99
C GLU A 306 -21.09 -0.89 29.06
N ASN A 307 -21.95 0.06 28.68
CA ASN A 307 -22.68 0.89 29.62
C ASN A 307 -24.16 1.00 29.25
N THR A 308 -25.03 1.10 30.25
CA THR A 308 -26.39 1.61 30.08
C THR A 308 -26.36 3.12 29.84
N GLY A 309 -27.49 3.74 29.53
CA GLY A 309 -27.56 5.17 29.27
C GLY A 309 -28.60 5.50 28.22
N ARG A 310 -28.50 6.70 27.67
CA ARG A 310 -29.40 7.18 26.62
C ARG A 310 -29.36 6.30 25.38
N VAL A 311 -30.48 6.28 24.66
CA VAL A 311 -30.57 5.61 23.35
C VAL A 311 -29.64 6.29 22.35
N VAL A 312 -28.74 5.50 21.77
CA VAL A 312 -27.83 5.95 20.70
C VAL A 312 -28.43 5.53 19.35
N PRO A 313 -28.77 6.46 18.44
CA PRO A 313 -29.28 6.11 17.13
C PRO A 313 -28.25 5.32 16.32
N ALA A 314 -28.64 4.17 15.78
CA ALA A 314 -27.73 3.26 15.08
C ALA A 314 -26.95 3.93 13.93
N GLY A 315 -27.58 4.84 13.18
CA GLY A 315 -26.93 5.59 12.09
C GLY A 315 -25.93 6.67 12.53
N ARG A 316 -25.70 6.85 13.83
CA ARG A 316 -24.83 7.89 14.41
C ARG A 316 -23.69 7.32 15.24
N VAL A 317 -23.56 6.00 15.27
CA VAL A 317 -22.59 5.29 16.12
C VAL A 317 -21.17 5.47 15.59
N ASP A 318 -20.98 5.45 14.26
CA ASP A 318 -19.68 5.69 13.64
C ASP A 318 -19.19 7.13 13.87
N ASP A 319 -20.11 8.10 13.85
CA ASP A 319 -19.83 9.52 14.14
C ASP A 319 -19.26 9.74 15.56
N LEU A 320 -19.46 8.81 16.49
CA LEU A 320 -18.92 8.92 17.85
C LEU A 320 -17.39 8.82 17.91
N PHE A 321 -16.77 8.22 16.90
CA PHE A 321 -15.32 8.10 16.81
C PHE A 321 -14.66 9.31 16.14
N GLU A 322 -15.44 10.24 15.61
CA GLU A 322 -14.92 11.46 15.00
C GLU A 322 -14.52 12.48 16.08
N PRO A 323 -13.33 13.14 15.96
CA PRO A 323 -12.89 14.12 16.93
C PRO A 323 -13.92 15.24 17.13
N PHE A 324 -14.14 15.62 18.39
CA PHE A 324 -15.06 16.69 18.80
C PHE A 324 -16.55 16.44 18.52
N ARG A 325 -16.94 15.25 18.03
CA ARG A 325 -18.35 14.92 17.84
C ARG A 325 -19.03 14.55 19.16
N ARG A 326 -20.27 15.02 19.30
CA ARG A 326 -21.20 14.74 20.40
C ARG A 326 -22.58 14.53 19.80
N LEU A 327 -23.36 13.59 20.34
CA LEU A 327 -24.73 13.31 19.86
C LEU A 327 -25.67 14.49 20.11
N ASP A 328 -25.52 15.18 21.24
CA ASP A 328 -26.34 16.34 21.62
C ASP A 328 -25.51 17.64 21.52
N ARG A 329 -25.88 18.54 20.59
CA ARG A 329 -25.36 19.93 20.54
C ARG A 329 -26.00 20.81 21.62
N ASP A 330 -27.10 20.37 22.21
CA ASP A 330 -27.90 21.17 23.16
C ASP A 330 -27.57 20.81 24.60
N ARG A 331 -26.56 21.50 25.14
CA ARG A 331 -26.56 22.06 26.49
C ARG A 331 -25.30 22.89 26.66
N THR A 332 -25.47 24.18 26.47
CA THR A 332 -24.65 25.22 27.10
C THR A 332 -24.71 25.01 28.61
N GLY A 333 -23.59 24.62 29.23
CA GLY A 333 -23.46 24.58 30.68
C GLY A 333 -22.95 23.26 31.24
N SER A 334 -21.66 23.28 31.59
CA SER A 334 -20.98 22.47 32.61
C SER A 334 -20.91 20.92 32.42
N ALA A 335 -19.81 20.32 32.90
CA ALA A 335 -19.49 18.88 32.97
C ALA A 335 -19.18 18.06 31.67
N GLY A 336 -19.42 18.55 30.45
CA GLY A 336 -19.15 17.76 29.23
C GLY A 336 -17.69 17.77 28.74
N GLY A 337 -16.94 16.67 28.86
CA GLY A 337 -15.59 16.48 28.27
C GLY A 337 -15.50 16.70 26.73
N ALA A 338 -14.29 16.91 26.22
CA ALA A 338 -13.97 17.48 24.89
C ALA A 338 -14.42 16.68 23.63
N GLY A 339 -15.02 15.50 23.78
CA GLY A 339 -15.40 14.66 22.63
C GLY A 339 -14.22 14.00 21.92
N LEU A 340 -13.10 13.80 22.62
CA LEU A 340 -11.90 13.15 22.08
C LEU A 340 -11.74 11.69 22.53
N GLY A 341 -12.50 11.22 23.52
CA GLY A 341 -12.26 9.92 24.15
C GLY A 341 -12.31 8.75 23.16
N LEU A 342 -13.41 8.62 22.42
CA LEU A 342 -13.56 7.53 21.44
C LEU A 342 -12.67 7.73 20.20
N SER A 343 -12.40 8.95 19.77
CA SER A 343 -11.43 9.20 18.68
C SER A 343 -10.01 8.77 19.07
N ILE A 344 -9.61 9.00 20.32
CA ILE A 344 -8.35 8.51 20.88
C ILE A 344 -8.33 6.97 20.91
N VAL A 345 -9.42 6.34 21.38
CA VAL A 345 -9.54 4.87 21.38
C VAL A 345 -9.34 4.30 19.98
N ARG A 346 -9.99 4.88 18.97
CA ARG A 346 -9.85 4.45 17.58
C ARG A 346 -8.43 4.64 17.06
N ALA A 347 -7.81 5.79 17.34
CA ALA A 347 -6.43 6.05 16.92
C ALA A 347 -5.46 5.04 17.55
N ILE A 348 -5.56 4.79 18.85
CA ILE A 348 -4.71 3.81 19.55
C ILE A 348 -4.94 2.40 18.99
N ALA A 349 -6.19 2.00 18.75
CA ALA A 349 -6.49 0.72 18.13
C ALA A 349 -5.84 0.60 16.74
N LEU A 350 -5.92 1.64 15.91
CA LEU A 350 -5.30 1.68 14.58
C LEU A 350 -3.77 1.63 14.64
N ALA A 351 -3.12 2.34 15.56
CA ALA A 351 -1.66 2.26 15.79
C ALA A 351 -1.21 0.82 16.10
N HIS A 352 -2.05 0.08 16.83
CA HIS A 352 -1.84 -1.32 17.18
C HIS A 352 -2.28 -2.31 16.07
N ARG A 353 -2.69 -1.81 14.89
CA ARG A 353 -3.23 -2.60 13.77
C ARG A 353 -4.52 -3.34 14.11
N GLY A 354 -5.27 -2.82 15.06
CA GLY A 354 -6.57 -3.29 15.48
C GLY A 354 -7.74 -2.49 14.92
N SER A 355 -8.91 -2.71 15.48
CA SER A 355 -10.15 -1.99 15.16
C SER A 355 -10.91 -1.61 16.43
N ALA A 356 -11.67 -0.52 16.37
CA ALA A 356 -12.62 -0.12 17.39
C ALA A 356 -14.01 -0.01 16.76
N GLU A 357 -14.99 -0.67 17.37
CA GLU A 357 -16.38 -0.69 16.92
C GLU A 357 -17.27 -0.30 18.10
N ALA A 358 -18.34 0.44 17.83
CA ALA A 358 -19.38 0.69 18.80
C ALA A 358 -20.71 0.12 18.29
N ARG A 359 -21.55 -0.36 19.21
CA ARG A 359 -22.89 -0.87 18.93
C ARG A 359 -23.87 -0.31 19.95
N PRO A 360 -25.04 0.19 19.52
CA PRO A 360 -26.05 0.66 20.45
C PRO A 360 -26.71 -0.54 21.14
N ARG A 361 -27.11 -0.37 22.40
CA ARG A 361 -27.88 -1.38 23.13
C ARG A 361 -29.38 -1.21 22.84
N PRO A 362 -30.17 -2.31 22.79
CA PRO A 362 -31.61 -2.23 22.58
C PRO A 362 -32.32 -1.35 23.63
N ASP A 363 -31.92 -1.47 24.89
CA ASP A 363 -32.52 -0.76 26.03
C ASP A 363 -31.83 0.58 26.34
N GLY A 364 -30.93 1.05 25.46
CA GLY A 364 -30.14 2.26 25.67
C GLY A 364 -28.74 2.00 26.24
N GLY A 365 -27.84 2.93 25.92
CA GLY A 365 -26.41 2.82 26.18
C GLY A 365 -25.61 2.31 24.98
N LEU A 366 -24.36 1.94 25.22
CA LEU A 366 -23.36 1.65 24.20
C LEU A 366 -22.50 0.46 24.59
N VAL A 367 -22.14 -0.37 23.60
CA VAL A 367 -21.11 -1.39 23.71
C VAL A 367 -19.97 -0.99 22.78
N VAL A 368 -18.81 -0.68 23.35
CA VAL A 368 -17.60 -0.37 22.57
C VAL A 368 -16.65 -1.55 22.68
N THR A 369 -16.23 -2.09 21.53
CA THR A 369 -15.31 -3.21 21.44
C THR A 369 -14.07 -2.80 20.67
N VAL A 370 -12.91 -2.97 21.29
CA VAL A 370 -11.62 -2.86 20.62
C VAL A 370 -11.06 -4.26 20.40
N ARG A 371 -10.63 -4.54 19.18
CA ARG A 371 -9.98 -5.79 18.79
C ARG A 371 -8.56 -5.49 18.34
N LEU A 372 -7.59 -6.14 18.95
CA LEU A 372 -6.17 -6.03 18.60
C LEU A 372 -5.64 -7.37 18.08
N PRO A 373 -4.64 -7.36 17.16
CA PRO A 373 -4.00 -8.59 16.73
C PRO A 373 -3.46 -9.38 17.92
N PRO A 374 -3.55 -10.72 17.91
CA PRO A 374 -2.98 -11.52 18.98
C PRO A 374 -1.46 -11.35 19.02
N ALA A 375 -0.87 -11.41 20.22
CA ALA A 375 0.58 -11.55 20.33
C ALA A 375 1.04 -12.78 19.52
N PRO A 376 2.18 -12.72 18.81
CA PRO A 376 2.77 -13.90 18.21
C PRO A 376 2.97 -14.95 19.31
N VAL A 377 2.52 -16.18 19.05
CA VAL A 377 2.82 -17.30 19.95
C VAL A 377 4.34 -17.52 19.91
N PRO A 378 5.03 -17.53 21.06
CA PRO A 378 6.48 -17.75 21.09
C PRO A 378 6.89 -19.12 20.56
#